data_AF-A0A7Y2VEH5-F1
#
_entry.id   AF-A0A7Y2VEH5-F1
#
_cell.length_a   1.000
_cell.length_b   1.000
_cell.length_c   1.000
_cell.angle_alpha   90.00
_cell.angle_beta   90.00
_cell.angle_gamma   90.00
#
_symmetry.space_group_name_H-M   'P 1'
#
loop_
_entity.id
_entity.type
_entity.pdbx_description
1 polymer ?
#
loop_
_entity_poly.entity_id
_entity_poly.type
_entity_poly.pdbx_seq_one_letter_code
_entity_poly.pdbx_strand_id
1 'polypeptide(L)'
;MASVFKRDPAFENVPSIKAKTLRINLNPDIYGTFAEIGAGQETARHFFRAGGASGTIAKAMSAYDKAFSDAIYGIETDGRYVTQSRLKKMLEHEMRLTEQRISRKEHPDRLFFAYANTVATIDFSKRYKG
;
A
#
# COMPACT_ATOMS: atom_id res chain seq x y z
N MET A 1 11.73 -18.06 37.72
CA MET A 1 10.90 -18.90 36.81
C MET A 1 9.45 -18.69 37.21
N ALA A 2 8.69 -17.89 36.46
CA ALA A 2 7.29 -17.63 36.78
C ALA A 2 6.45 -18.87 36.41
N SER A 3 5.73 -19.43 37.38
CA SER A 3 4.79 -20.53 37.15
C SER A 3 3.57 -19.99 36.42
N VAL A 4 3.41 -20.37 35.15
CA VAL A 4 2.21 -20.07 34.36
C VAL A 4 1.07 -20.93 34.90
N PHE A 5 -0.03 -20.29 35.31
CA PHE A 5 -1.17 -20.95 35.94
C PHE A 5 -1.90 -21.87 34.93
N LYS A 6 -2.28 -23.07 35.38
CA LYS A 6 -2.93 -24.15 34.63
C LYS A 6 -4.32 -23.84 34.03
N ARG A 7 -4.77 -22.58 34.06
CA ARG A 7 -6.13 -22.15 33.69
C ARG A 7 -6.17 -21.00 32.68
N ASP A 8 -5.05 -20.66 32.04
CA ASP A 8 -5.09 -19.65 30.99
C ASP A 8 -5.80 -20.22 29.73
N PRO A 9 -6.81 -19.52 29.20
CA PRO A 9 -7.44 -19.91 27.94
C PRO A 9 -6.39 -19.89 26.83
N ALA A 10 -6.51 -20.82 25.88
CA ALA A 10 -5.66 -20.81 24.70
C ALA A 10 -5.78 -19.45 24.00
N PHE A 11 -4.69 -18.70 23.93
CA PHE A 11 -4.65 -17.43 23.22
C PHE A 11 -3.91 -17.59 21.90
N GLU A 12 -4.43 -16.98 20.85
CA GLU A 12 -3.77 -16.94 19.56
C GLU A 12 -2.69 -15.86 19.57
N ASN A 13 -1.45 -16.24 19.24
CA ASN A 13 -0.36 -15.29 19.12
C ASN A 13 -0.45 -14.59 17.76
N VAL A 14 -1.31 -13.56 17.67
CA VAL A 14 -1.45 -12.73 16.47
C VAL A 14 -0.34 -11.67 16.46
N PRO A 15 0.55 -11.66 15.45
CA PRO A 15 1.61 -10.66 15.39
C PRO A 15 1.05 -9.24 15.26
N SER A 16 1.69 -8.27 15.93
CA SER A 16 1.34 -6.85 15.79
C SER A 16 1.54 -6.36 14.35
N ILE A 17 0.88 -5.27 13.96
CA ILE A 17 1.07 -4.67 12.62
C ILE A 17 2.55 -4.38 12.37
N LYS A 18 3.26 -3.80 13.36
CA LYS A 18 4.70 -3.53 13.26
C LYS A 18 5.49 -4.81 12.99
N ALA A 19 5.19 -5.91 13.68
CA ALA A 19 5.87 -7.20 13.48
C ALA A 19 5.57 -7.81 12.11
N LYS A 20 4.30 -7.77 11.66
CA LYS A 20 3.90 -8.21 10.31
C LYS A 20 4.66 -7.45 9.23
N THR A 21 4.68 -6.12 9.37
CA THR A 21 5.33 -5.26 8.38
C THR A 21 6.85 -5.37 8.39
N LEU A 22 7.48 -5.44 9.57
CA LEU A 22 8.92 -5.68 9.66
C LEU A 22 9.30 -7.02 9.00
N ARG A 23 8.51 -8.08 9.21
CA ARG A 23 8.74 -9.37 8.55
C ARG A 23 8.70 -9.27 7.03
N ILE A 24 7.82 -8.46 6.47
CA ILE A 24 7.77 -8.22 5.01
C ILE A 24 8.99 -7.40 4.57
N ASN A 25 9.32 -6.33 5.31
CA ASN A 25 10.48 -5.47 5.02
C ASN A 25 11.83 -6.20 5.02
N LEU A 26 11.95 -7.26 5.82
CA LEU A 26 13.17 -8.06 5.92
C LEU A 26 13.22 -9.21 4.90
N ASN A 27 12.18 -9.39 4.09
CA ASN A 27 12.21 -10.36 3.01
C ASN A 27 12.92 -9.75 1.79
N PRO A 28 14.13 -10.22 1.42
CA PRO A 28 14.91 -9.64 0.33
C PRO A 28 14.28 -9.82 -1.06
N ASP A 29 13.33 -10.76 -1.18
CA ASP A 29 12.67 -11.06 -2.45
C ASP A 29 11.53 -10.07 -2.71
N ILE A 30 10.91 -9.49 -1.68
CA ILE A 30 9.72 -8.64 -1.86
C ILE A 30 10.15 -7.20 -2.06
N TYR A 31 9.93 -6.66 -3.27
CA TYR A 31 10.29 -5.28 -3.60
C TYR A 31 9.28 -4.64 -4.54
N GLY A 32 8.75 -3.46 -4.23
CA GLY A 32 7.66 -2.93 -5.03
C GLY A 32 7.14 -1.58 -4.60
N THR A 33 5.91 -1.27 -5.01
CA THR A 33 5.35 0.06 -4.87
C THR A 33 4.03 0.10 -4.13
N PHE A 34 3.78 1.22 -3.45
CA PHE A 34 2.50 1.57 -2.87
C PHE A 34 1.93 2.78 -3.59
N ALA A 35 0.67 2.71 -4.03
CA ALA A 35 -0.07 3.81 -4.62
C ALA A 35 -1.39 3.98 -3.86
N GLU A 36 -1.49 5.02 -3.05
CA GLU A 36 -2.68 5.31 -2.25
C GLU A 36 -3.30 6.63 -2.73
N ILE A 37 -4.57 6.60 -3.13
CA ILE A 37 -5.29 7.77 -3.67
C ILE A 37 -6.48 8.11 -2.79
N GLY A 38 -6.73 9.41 -2.62
CA GLY A 38 -7.79 9.89 -1.75
C GLY A 38 -7.40 9.79 -0.28
N ALA A 39 -8.39 9.55 0.59
CA ALA A 39 -8.19 9.54 2.03
C ALA A 39 -7.55 8.24 2.55
N GLY A 40 -7.21 8.19 3.84
CA GLY A 40 -6.86 6.94 4.53
C GLY A 40 -5.54 6.28 4.10
N GLN A 41 -4.58 7.07 3.64
CA GLN A 41 -3.28 6.61 3.14
C GLN A 41 -2.33 6.20 4.27
N GLU A 42 -2.59 5.05 4.86
CA GLU A 42 -1.92 4.59 6.07
C GLU A 42 -1.04 3.35 5.83
N THR A 43 -1.21 2.68 4.68
CA THR A 43 -0.57 1.38 4.44
C THR A 43 0.94 1.54 4.35
N ALA A 44 1.43 2.39 3.44
CA ALA A 44 2.86 2.62 3.25
C ALA A 44 3.52 3.16 4.53
N ARG A 45 2.78 3.95 5.32
CA ARG A 45 3.26 4.50 6.59
C ARG A 45 3.66 3.41 7.58
N HIS A 46 2.91 2.31 7.67
CA HIS A 46 3.29 1.19 8.53
C HIS A 46 4.63 0.58 8.10
N PHE A 47 4.90 0.50 6.78
CA PHE A 47 6.16 -0.02 6.24
C PHE A 47 7.33 0.90 6.52
N PHE A 48 7.17 2.21 6.35
CA PHE A 48 8.22 3.17 6.72
C PHE A 48 8.56 3.12 8.21
N ARG A 49 7.56 2.98 9.10
CA ARG A 49 7.78 3.01 10.56
C ARG A 49 8.30 1.70 11.15
N ALA A 50 8.14 0.57 10.45
CA ALA A 50 8.57 -0.73 10.97
C ALA A 50 10.10 -0.92 10.94
N GLY A 51 10.81 -0.20 10.05
CA GLY A 51 12.24 -0.38 9.78
C GLY A 51 12.51 -1.38 8.64
N GLY A 52 13.66 -1.27 7.98
CA GLY A 52 14.01 -2.12 6.82
C GLY A 52 13.30 -1.77 5.50
N ALA A 53 12.53 -0.67 5.47
CA ALA A 53 11.70 -0.30 4.32
C ALA A 53 12.46 -0.13 3.00
N SER A 54 13.73 0.26 3.03
CA SER A 54 14.58 0.40 1.84
C SER A 54 14.80 -0.93 1.10
N GLY A 55 14.64 -2.06 1.79
CA GLY A 55 14.71 -3.39 1.19
C GLY A 55 13.43 -3.83 0.47
N THR A 56 12.34 -3.08 0.61
CA THR A 56 11.00 -3.50 0.13
C THR A 56 10.25 -2.43 -0.64
N ILE A 57 10.44 -1.15 -0.34
CA ILE A 57 9.71 -0.05 -0.98
C ILE A 57 10.59 0.59 -2.05
N ALA A 58 10.26 0.35 -3.31
CA ALA A 58 10.83 1.04 -4.45
C ALA A 58 10.24 2.45 -4.62
N LYS A 59 8.93 2.60 -4.39
CA LYS A 59 8.21 3.87 -4.51
C LYS A 59 6.96 3.85 -3.64
N ALA A 60 6.66 4.97 -2.99
CA ALA A 60 5.34 5.25 -2.44
C ALA A 60 4.77 6.49 -3.14
N MET A 61 3.52 6.41 -3.56
CA MET A 61 2.79 7.45 -4.29
C MET A 61 1.50 7.78 -3.56
N SER A 62 1.25 9.08 -3.40
CA SER A 62 0.07 9.65 -2.75
C SER A 62 -0.54 10.72 -3.64
N ALA A 63 -1.83 10.62 -3.95
CA ALA A 63 -2.55 11.69 -4.63
C ALA A 63 -3.90 11.96 -3.97
N TYR A 64 -4.08 13.18 -3.45
CA TYR A 64 -5.38 13.66 -2.95
C TYR A 64 -6.15 14.41 -4.03
N ASP A 65 -5.45 15.19 -4.84
CA ASP A 65 -6.07 15.96 -5.90
C ASP A 65 -6.41 15.09 -7.12
N LYS A 66 -7.63 15.29 -7.65
CA LYS A 66 -8.14 14.53 -8.80
C LYS A 66 -7.30 14.77 -10.05
N ALA A 67 -6.91 16.00 -10.35
CA ALA A 67 -6.15 16.33 -11.55
C ALA A 67 -4.75 15.73 -11.50
N PHE A 68 -4.09 15.75 -10.33
CA PHE A 68 -2.81 15.04 -10.14
C PHE A 68 -2.95 13.53 -10.33
N SER A 69 -3.99 12.96 -9.76
CA SER A 69 -4.29 11.54 -9.90
C SER A 69 -4.54 11.16 -11.36
N ASP A 70 -5.26 11.99 -12.12
CA ASP A 70 -5.58 11.78 -13.52
C ASP A 70 -4.37 11.97 -14.45
N ALA A 71 -3.48 12.91 -14.13
CA ALA A 71 -2.23 13.08 -14.86
C ALA A 71 -1.34 11.83 -14.79
N ILE A 72 -1.47 11.02 -13.74
CA ILE A 72 -0.63 9.84 -13.51
C ILE A 72 -1.32 8.56 -14.00
N TYR A 73 -2.60 8.38 -13.67
CA TYR A 73 -3.33 7.13 -13.91
C TYR A 73 -4.41 7.23 -15.01
N GLY A 74 -4.54 8.40 -15.64
CA GLY A 74 -5.56 8.68 -16.65
C GLY A 74 -6.92 9.03 -16.04
N ILE A 75 -7.82 9.55 -16.88
CA ILE A 75 -9.16 9.98 -16.46
C ILE A 75 -10.10 8.75 -16.37
N GLU A 76 -10.99 8.72 -15.37
CA GLU A 76 -12.07 7.74 -15.30
C GLU A 76 -13.25 8.17 -16.16
N THR A 77 -13.76 7.24 -16.98
CA THR A 77 -14.83 7.51 -17.96
C THR A 77 -16.17 7.85 -17.31
N ASP A 78 -16.42 7.34 -16.10
CA ASP A 78 -17.66 7.57 -15.35
C ASP A 78 -17.53 8.68 -14.29
N GLY A 79 -16.38 9.37 -14.24
CA GLY A 79 -16.08 10.44 -13.29
C GLY A 79 -15.98 10.00 -11.83
N ARG A 80 -16.03 8.69 -11.53
CA ARG A 80 -15.91 8.14 -10.17
C ARG A 80 -14.50 7.58 -9.96
N TYR A 81 -13.89 7.94 -8.83
CA TYR A 81 -12.49 7.62 -8.53
C TYR A 81 -12.31 6.48 -7.53
N VAL A 82 -13.39 6.07 -6.88
CA VAL A 82 -13.43 4.86 -6.04
C VAL A 82 -14.08 3.76 -6.86
N THR A 83 -13.30 3.18 -7.77
CA THR A 83 -13.77 2.15 -8.70
C THR A 83 -12.70 1.08 -8.89
N GLN A 84 -13.14 -0.13 -9.24
CA GLN A 84 -12.23 -1.21 -9.60
C GLN A 84 -11.41 -0.86 -10.86
N SER A 85 -12.01 -0.15 -11.82
CA SER A 85 -11.33 0.34 -13.03
C SER A 85 -10.11 1.18 -12.67
N ARG A 86 -10.28 2.16 -11.78
CA ARG A 86 -9.18 3.02 -11.30
C ARG A 86 -8.06 2.21 -10.66
N LEU A 87 -8.40 1.27 -9.78
CA LEU A 87 -7.42 0.41 -9.12
C LEU A 87 -6.60 -0.41 -10.11
N LYS A 88 -7.24 -0.96 -11.16
CA LYS A 88 -6.52 -1.71 -12.21
C LYS A 88 -5.51 -0.82 -12.93
N LYS A 89 -5.91 0.40 -13.33
CA LYS A 89 -4.98 1.36 -13.96
C LYS A 89 -3.80 1.72 -13.07
N MET A 90 -4.05 1.89 -11.76
CA MET A 90 -2.97 2.13 -10.79
C MET A 90 -2.00 0.95 -10.74
N LEU A 91 -2.50 -0.27 -10.54
CA LEU A 91 -1.68 -1.48 -10.46
C LEU A 91 -0.85 -1.68 -11.74
N GLU A 92 -1.47 -1.54 -12.91
CA GLU A 92 -0.80 -1.69 -14.20
C GLU A 92 0.28 -0.62 -14.41
N HIS A 93 -0.03 0.65 -14.12
CA HIS A 93 0.92 1.76 -14.25
C HIS A 93 2.14 1.56 -13.33
N GLU A 94 1.87 1.21 -12.07
CA GLU A 94 2.88 1.04 -11.03
C GLU A 94 3.78 -0.17 -11.28
N MET A 95 3.21 -1.31 -11.66
CA MET A 95 3.97 -2.50 -12.01
C MET A 95 4.83 -2.25 -13.24
N ARG A 96 4.26 -1.66 -14.30
CA ARG A 96 5.00 -1.33 -15.53
C ARG A 96 6.18 -0.40 -15.24
N LEU A 97 6.00 0.63 -14.40
CA LEU A 97 7.10 1.52 -14.02
C LEU A 97 8.19 0.79 -13.23
N THR A 98 7.81 -0.13 -12.34
CA THR A 98 8.74 -0.95 -11.55
C THR A 98 9.60 -1.80 -12.47
N GLU A 99 8.99 -2.52 -13.41
CA GLU A 99 9.71 -3.38 -14.36
C GLU A 99 10.59 -2.60 -15.34
N GLN A 100 10.17 -1.39 -15.73
CA GLN A 100 10.95 -0.54 -16.63
C GLN A 100 12.18 0.07 -15.96
N ARG A 101 12.10 0.38 -14.66
CA ARG A 101 13.15 1.13 -13.94
C ARG A 101 14.09 0.24 -13.14
N ILE A 102 13.66 -0.97 -12.79
CA ILE A 102 14.45 -1.91 -12.00
C ILE A 102 14.77 -3.11 -12.87
N SER A 103 16.04 -3.22 -13.25
CA SER A 103 16.51 -4.27 -14.15
C SER A 103 16.37 -5.65 -13.50
N ARG A 104 15.60 -6.54 -14.12
CA ARG A 104 15.56 -7.97 -13.73
C ARG A 104 16.91 -8.66 -13.91
N LYS A 105 17.84 -8.11 -14.70
CA LYS A 105 19.21 -8.67 -14.82
C LYS A 105 20.03 -8.45 -13.54
N GLU A 106 19.82 -7.31 -12.88
CA GLU A 106 20.51 -6.95 -11.62
C GLU A 106 19.81 -7.58 -10.40
N HIS A 107 18.51 -7.86 -10.54
CA HIS A 107 17.66 -8.39 -9.49
C HIS A 107 16.78 -9.55 -10.00
N PRO A 108 17.36 -10.71 -10.36
CA PRO A 108 16.63 -11.82 -10.98
C PRO A 108 15.60 -12.46 -10.05
N ASP A 109 15.92 -12.55 -8.75
CA ASP A 109 15.11 -13.26 -7.77
C ASP A 109 14.08 -12.35 -7.07
N ARG A 110 14.06 -11.05 -7.38
CA ARG A 110 13.09 -10.12 -6.77
C ARG A 110 11.69 -10.36 -7.31
N LEU A 111 10.76 -10.57 -6.39
CA LEU A 111 9.33 -10.59 -6.58
C LEU A 111 8.79 -9.15 -6.51
N PHE A 112 8.47 -8.61 -7.68
CA PHE A 112 7.86 -7.30 -7.77
C PHE A 112 6.40 -7.30 -7.35
N PHE A 113 6.00 -6.27 -6.59
CA PHE A 113 4.61 -6.03 -6.24
C PHE A 113 4.19 -4.59 -6.55
N ALA A 114 2.90 -4.41 -6.80
CA ALA A 114 2.25 -3.11 -6.77
C ALA A 114 1.03 -3.23 -5.87
N TYR A 115 0.91 -2.33 -4.90
CA TYR A 115 -0.26 -2.18 -4.05
C TYR A 115 -0.99 -0.90 -4.41
N ALA A 116 -2.31 -0.99 -4.57
CA ALA A 116 -3.17 0.14 -4.89
C ALA A 116 -4.42 0.15 -4.01
N ASN A 117 -4.76 1.30 -3.46
CA ASN A 117 -6.03 1.54 -2.80
C ASN A 117 -6.57 2.95 -3.10
N THR A 118 -7.89 3.09 -3.03
CA THR A 118 -8.60 4.36 -3.19
C THR A 118 -9.68 4.46 -2.14
N VAL A 119 -9.76 5.60 -1.45
CA VAL A 119 -10.78 5.86 -0.45
C VAL A 119 -11.32 7.27 -0.63
N ALA A 120 -12.64 7.41 -0.65
CA ALA A 120 -13.30 8.70 -0.55
C ALA A 120 -13.72 8.96 0.90
N THR A 121 -13.39 10.13 1.44
CA THR A 121 -14.07 10.66 2.63
C THR A 121 -15.42 11.25 2.22
N ILE A 122 -16.40 11.18 3.13
CA ILE A 122 -17.67 11.88 2.95
C ILE A 122 -17.37 13.36 2.74
N ASP A 123 -17.77 13.86 1.58
CA ASP A 123 -17.59 15.24 1.18
C ASP A 123 -18.29 16.16 2.20
N PHE A 124 -17.51 16.88 3.01
CA PHE A 124 -18.05 17.78 4.05
C PHE A 124 -18.99 18.83 3.41
N SER A 125 -18.75 19.20 2.15
CA SER A 125 -19.56 20.17 1.42
C SER A 125 -20.98 19.67 1.11
N LYS A 126 -21.21 18.34 1.04
CA LYS A 126 -22.54 17.77 0.81
C LYS A 126 -23.44 17.75 2.05
N ARG A 127 -22.88 17.92 3.26
CA ARG A 127 -23.63 17.85 4.52
C ARG A 127 -24.05 19.20 5.11
N TYR A 128 -23.46 20.31 4.65
CA TYR A 128 -23.66 21.65 5.21
C TYR A 128 -24.23 22.69 4.22
N LYS A 129 -24.70 22.24 3.05
CA LYS A 129 -25.48 23.06 2.10
C LYS A 129 -26.88 22.46 1.87
N GLY A 130 -27.56 22.15 2.97
CA GLY A 130 -28.98 21.81 3.02
C GLY A 130 -29.64 22.67 4.09
#